data_AF-A0AAW3WUQ9-F1
#
_entry.id   AF-A0AAW3WUQ9-F1
#
_cell.length_a   1.000
_cell.length_b   1.000
_cell.length_c   1.000
_cell.angle_alpha   90.00
_cell.angle_beta   90.00
_cell.angle_gamma   90.00
#
_symmetry.space_group_name_H-M   'P 1'
#
loop_
_entity.id
_entity.type
_entity.pdbx_description
1 polymer ?
#
loop_
_entity_poly.entity_id
_entity_poly.type
_entity_poly.pdbx_seq_one_letter_code
_entity_poly.pdbx_strand_id
1 'polypeptide(L)'
;MKKLIVIAALAIAGCGNVPAPPPAYVEVKVPVPVPCKTADVAVPAFAVDRLKIGASIDVQMRALRAERHQRIGYERELLAAKNACD
;
A
#
# COMPACT_ATOMS: atom_id res chain seq x y z
N MET A 1 -46.91 28.83 -48.58
CA MET A 1 -46.00 27.67 -48.68
C MET A 1 -44.54 28.05 -48.49
N LYS A 2 -43.91 28.85 -49.38
CA LYS A 2 -42.46 29.14 -49.34
C LYS A 2 -41.98 29.90 -48.09
N LYS A 3 -42.77 30.84 -47.57
CA LYS A 3 -42.44 31.58 -46.34
C LYS A 3 -42.47 30.71 -45.06
N LEU A 4 -43.37 29.72 -45.01
CA LEU A 4 -43.46 28.81 -43.85
C LEU A 4 -42.27 27.86 -43.78
N ILE A 5 -41.76 27.41 -44.92
CA ILE A 5 -40.56 26.56 -44.99
C ILE A 5 -39.33 27.33 -44.52
N VAL A 6 -39.21 28.62 -44.87
CA VAL A 6 -38.10 29.48 -44.43
C VAL A 6 -38.15 29.74 -42.93
N ILE A 7 -39.34 29.99 -42.36
CA ILE A 7 -39.53 30.19 -40.92
C ILE A 7 -39.21 28.90 -40.14
N ALA A 8 -39.65 27.76 -40.65
CA ALA A 8 -39.34 26.46 -40.04
C ALA A 8 -37.83 26.15 -40.09
N ALA A 9 -37.15 26.47 -41.20
CA ALA A 9 -35.71 26.28 -41.31
C ALA A 9 -34.91 27.17 -40.33
N LEU A 10 -35.33 28.43 -40.12
CA LEU A 10 -34.69 29.32 -39.15
C LEU A 10 -34.91 28.86 -37.69
N ALA A 11 -36.08 28.31 -37.37
CA ALA A 11 -36.38 27.85 -36.02
C ALA A 11 -35.50 26.66 -35.58
N ILE A 12 -35.07 25.82 -36.52
CA ILE A 12 -34.28 24.60 -36.23
C ILE A 12 -32.77 24.90 -36.22
N ALA A 13 -32.32 25.95 -36.91
CA ALA A 13 -30.91 26.33 -36.98
C ALA A 13 -30.31 26.87 -35.66
N GLY A 14 -31.13 27.16 -34.65
CA GLY A 14 -30.68 27.72 -33.37
C GLY A 14 -30.16 26.72 -32.34
N CYS A 15 -30.46 25.42 -32.47
CA CYS A 15 -30.19 24.44 -31.40
C CYS A 15 -28.75 23.89 -31.34
N GLY A 16 -27.87 24.26 -32.28
CA GLY A 16 -26.49 23.72 -32.35
C GLY A 16 -25.39 24.62 -31.77
N ASN A 17 -25.70 25.87 -31.44
CA ASN A 17 -24.69 26.90 -31.07
C ASN A 17 -24.46 27.03 -29.55
N VAL A 18 -24.76 26.00 -28.76
CA VAL A 18 -24.47 26.04 -27.31
C VAL A 18 -22.97 25.85 -27.10
N PRO A 19 -22.25 26.83 -26.54
CA PRO A 19 -20.83 26.68 -26.21
C PRO A 19 -20.66 25.52 -25.24
N ALA A 20 -19.64 24.67 -25.45
CA ALA A 20 -19.32 23.63 -24.49
C ALA A 20 -19.10 24.28 -23.10
N PRO A 21 -19.72 23.73 -22.03
CA PRO A 21 -19.50 24.26 -20.69
C PRO A 21 -18.00 24.22 -20.36
N PRO A 22 -17.49 25.22 -19.61
CA PRO A 22 -16.09 25.25 -19.21
C PRO A 22 -15.73 23.96 -18.46
N PRO A 23 -14.49 23.46 -18.60
CA PRO A 23 -14.08 22.22 -17.93
C PRO A 23 -14.31 22.36 -16.43
N ALA A 24 -15.12 21.45 -15.86
CA ALA A 24 -15.33 21.37 -14.44
C ALA A 24 -14.10 20.69 -13.81
N TYR A 25 -13.30 21.47 -13.08
CA TYR A 25 -12.19 20.93 -12.31
C TYR A 25 -12.74 20.17 -11.10
N VAL A 26 -12.32 18.92 -10.97
CA VAL A 26 -12.65 18.06 -9.83
C VAL A 26 -11.42 17.97 -8.94
N GLU A 27 -11.55 18.32 -7.66
CA GLU A 27 -10.49 18.08 -6.69
C GLU A 27 -10.32 16.58 -6.46
N VAL A 28 -9.14 16.06 -6.75
CA VAL A 28 -8.78 14.66 -6.50
C VAL A 28 -7.85 14.61 -5.29
N LYS A 29 -8.27 13.89 -4.25
CA LYS A 29 -7.41 13.59 -3.10
C LYS A 29 -6.41 12.51 -3.50
N VAL A 30 -5.16 12.92 -3.75
CA VAL A 30 -4.06 12.00 -4.01
C VAL A 30 -3.49 11.53 -2.66
N PRO A 31 -3.40 10.22 -2.40
CA PRO A 31 -2.75 9.72 -1.20
C PRO A 31 -1.26 10.07 -1.24
N VAL A 32 -0.79 10.76 -0.19
CA VAL A 32 0.63 11.07 -0.02
C VAL A 32 1.23 10.05 0.95
N PRO A 33 2.33 9.36 0.59
CA PRO A 33 2.96 8.40 1.49
C PRO A 33 3.53 9.14 2.71
N VAL A 34 3.15 8.69 3.90
CA VAL A 34 3.70 9.19 5.17
C VAL A 34 4.77 8.23 5.67
N PRO A 35 5.91 8.73 6.20
CA PRO A 35 6.94 7.86 6.74
C PRO A 35 6.43 7.20 8.02
N CYS A 36 6.53 5.87 8.11
CA CYS A 36 6.24 5.18 9.36
C CYS A 36 7.31 5.48 10.41
N LYS A 37 6.88 5.75 11.64
CA LYS A 37 7.73 5.91 12.81
C LYS A 37 7.51 4.74 13.75
N THR A 38 8.30 3.68 13.58
CA THR A 38 8.31 2.51 14.45
C THR A 38 9.71 2.31 15.03
N ALA A 39 9.81 1.60 16.15
CA ALA A 39 11.12 1.30 16.75
C ALA A 39 11.81 0.17 15.97
N ASP A 40 13.13 0.24 15.86
CA ASP A 40 13.92 -0.85 15.29
C ASP A 40 13.85 -2.09 16.19
N VAL A 41 13.47 -3.22 15.60
CA VAL A 41 13.44 -4.51 16.30
C VAL A 41 14.86 -5.07 16.33
N ALA A 42 15.41 -5.22 17.53
CA ALA A 42 16.77 -5.72 17.71
C ALA A 42 16.85 -7.21 17.31
N VAL A 43 17.90 -7.56 16.56
CA VAL A 43 18.18 -8.97 16.24
C VAL A 43 18.60 -9.68 17.52
N PRO A 44 17.92 -10.77 17.93
CA PRO A 44 18.28 -11.50 19.13
C PRO A 44 19.61 -12.22 18.96
N ALA A 45 20.29 -12.48 20.07
CA ALA A 45 21.46 -13.38 20.07
C ALA A 45 21.01 -14.82 19.84
N PHE A 46 21.01 -15.25 18.58
CA PHE A 46 20.57 -16.58 18.17
C PHE A 46 21.44 -17.68 18.80
N ALA A 47 20.79 -18.74 19.26
CA ALA A 47 21.47 -19.81 19.97
C ALA A 47 22.48 -20.56 19.08
N VAL A 48 22.22 -20.68 17.77
CA VAL A 48 23.13 -21.35 16.83
C VAL A 48 24.41 -20.54 16.60
N ASP A 49 24.37 -19.20 16.67
CA ASP A 49 25.56 -18.35 16.47
C ASP A 49 26.65 -18.61 17.53
N ARG A 50 26.26 -19.14 18.69
CA ARG A 50 27.16 -19.49 19.80
C ARG A 50 27.58 -20.96 19.80
N LEU A 51 27.12 -21.74 18.83
CA LEU A 51 27.39 -23.17 18.73
C LEU A 51 28.81 -23.40 18.21
N LYS A 52 29.59 -24.21 18.94
CA LYS A 52 30.93 -24.60 18.50
C LYS A 52 30.86 -25.52 17.28
N ILE A 53 31.78 -25.33 16.33
CA ILE A 53 31.98 -26.26 15.21
C ILE A 53 32.35 -27.64 15.78
N GLY A 54 31.68 -28.69 15.30
CA GLY A 54 31.88 -30.07 15.77
C GLY A 54 31.18 -30.41 17.09
N ALA A 55 30.27 -29.56 17.59
CA ALA A 55 29.45 -29.89 18.75
C ALA A 55 28.67 -31.21 18.54
N SER A 56 28.48 -31.98 19.61
CA SER A 56 27.71 -33.21 19.58
C SER A 56 26.24 -32.96 19.22
N ILE A 57 25.59 -33.95 18.61
CA ILE A 57 24.23 -33.82 18.07
C ILE A 57 23.24 -33.34 19.14
N ASP A 58 23.34 -33.80 20.39
CA ASP A 58 22.47 -33.38 21.48
C ASP A 58 22.59 -31.87 21.80
N VAL A 59 23.80 -31.31 21.70
CA VAL A 59 24.06 -29.88 21.89
C VAL A 59 23.52 -29.08 20.70
N GLN A 60 23.70 -29.57 19.47
CA GLN A 60 23.13 -28.95 18.27
C GLN A 60 21.60 -28.90 18.35
N MET A 61 20.96 -30.02 18.71
CA MET A 61 19.50 -30.11 18.81
C MET A 61 18.94 -29.21 19.91
N ARG A 62 19.66 -29.04 21.03
CA ARG A 62 19.29 -28.08 22.07
C ARG A 62 19.33 -26.64 21.56
N ALA A 63 20.40 -26.26 20.87
CA ALA A 63 20.54 -24.91 20.30
C ALA A 63 19.44 -24.63 19.27
N LEU A 64 19.18 -25.55 18.34
CA LEU A 64 18.14 -25.40 17.32
C LEU A 64 16.73 -25.26 17.92
N ARG A 65 16.40 -26.04 18.96
CA ARG A 65 15.11 -25.93 19.66
C ARG A 65 14.96 -24.58 20.37
N ALA A 66 16.02 -24.12 21.04
CA ALA A 66 16.02 -22.81 21.69
C ALA A 66 15.84 -21.68 20.66
N GLU A 67 16.60 -21.74 19.55
CA GLU A 67 16.51 -20.75 18.48
C GLU A 67 15.13 -20.72 17.80
N ARG A 68 14.48 -21.87 17.63
CA ARG A 68 13.11 -21.92 17.10
C ARG A 68 12.17 -21.02 17.90
N HIS A 69 12.28 -21.02 19.22
CA HIS A 69 11.48 -20.13 20.08
C HIS A 69 11.91 -18.67 19.95
N GLN A 70 13.21 -18.40 19.83
CA GLN A 70 13.73 -17.04 19.60
C GLN A 70 13.19 -16.45 18.28
N ARG A 71 13.19 -17.22 17.20
CA ARG A 71 12.66 -16.80 15.89
C ARG A 71 11.16 -16.52 15.94
N ILE A 72 10.38 -17.38 16.59
CA ILE A 72 8.93 -17.15 16.77
C ILE A 72 8.68 -15.82 17.51
N GLY A 73 9.48 -15.51 18.54
CA GLY A 73 9.39 -14.22 19.25
C GLY A 73 9.73 -13.04 18.34
N TYR A 74 10.88 -13.11 17.68
CA TYR A 74 11.38 -12.07 16.77
C TYR A 74 10.42 -11.79 15.62
N GLU A 75 9.86 -12.83 14.98
CA GLU A 75 8.86 -12.68 13.92
C GLU A 75 7.59 -11.97 14.41
N ARG A 76 7.16 -12.24 15.64
CA ARG A 76 6.00 -11.54 16.23
C ARG A 76 6.31 -10.08 16.51
N GLU A 77 7.50 -9.76 16.98
CA GLU A 77 7.93 -8.37 17.18
C GLU A 77 8.02 -7.63 15.84
N LEU A 78 8.57 -8.25 14.80
CA LEU A 78 8.60 -7.69 13.44
C LEU A 78 7.19 -7.46 12.88
N LEU A 79 6.28 -8.41 13.06
CA LEU A 79 4.88 -8.24 12.64
C LEU A 79 4.20 -7.12 13.41
N ALA A 80 4.46 -6.98 14.70
CA ALA A 80 3.93 -5.87 15.49
C ALA A 80 4.48 -4.52 15.01
N ALA A 81 5.79 -4.43 14.72
CA ALA A 81 6.41 -3.22 14.19
C ALA A 81 5.86 -2.84 12.80
N LYS A 82 5.59 -3.83 11.94
CA LYS A 82 4.93 -3.63 10.65
C LYS A 82 3.48 -3.14 10.82
N ASN A 83 2.69 -3.83 11.65
CA ASN A 83 1.28 -3.49 11.85
C ASN A 83 1.07 -2.12 12.50
N ALA A 84 2.08 -1.56 13.18
CA ALA A 84 2.04 -0.20 13.68
C ALA A 84 2.10 0.86 12.56
N CYS A 85 2.49 0.46 11.35
CA CYS A 85 2.67 1.31 10.17
C CYS A 85 1.57 1.15 9.11
N ASP A 86 0.83 0.04 9.14
CA ASP A 86 -0.27 -0.27 8.21
C ASP A 86 -1.54 0.54 8.57
#